data_AF-A0A351J0M4-F1
#
_entry.id   AF-A0A351J0M4-F1
#
_cell.length_a   1.000
_cell.length_b   1.000
_cell.length_c   1.000
_cell.angle_alpha   90.00
_cell.angle_beta   90.00
_cell.angle_gamma   90.00
#
_symmetry.space_group_name_H-M   'P 1'
#
loop_
_entity.id
_entity.type
_entity.pdbx_description
1 polymer ?
#
loop_
_entity_poly.entity_id
_entity_poly.type
_entity_poly.pdbx_seq_one_letter_code
_entity_poly.pdbx_strand_id
1 'polypeptide(L)'
;LFFEDRGLPLKTERGRRVFPQSDNAGDVVAVLTRHAEMANIDHRKVVDVDKTKEGFVLTLQDRSQRVFNCLLLATGGMSYPKTGSRGDGYGFAQKLVHTVISPKASLVPLYCKEKDCSRMTGLSLKNVTLTVADEKGKKPVYFERGEMLFTHVGISGPLVLSASALLRDKSLPKTVYIDLKPALTPEVINQRILKDFESNLNRDFTNSLSGLLPKAMIPVVVERSGIFPRKKVNTITREERKTVCSLLKAFS
;
A
#
# COMPACT_ATOMS: atom_id res chain seq x y z
N LEU A 1 2.92 15.69 25.70
CA LEU A 1 2.35 15.36 24.36
C LEU A 1 0.89 14.99 24.57
N PHE A 2 -0.09 15.56 23.83
CA PHE A 2 -1.53 15.47 24.14
C PHE A 2 -2.03 14.09 24.64
N PHE A 3 -1.66 13.01 23.96
CA PHE A 3 -2.04 11.63 24.32
C PHE A 3 -1.31 11.10 25.56
N GLU A 4 0.01 11.30 25.64
CA GLU A 4 0.82 10.86 26.79
C GLU A 4 0.43 11.62 28.07
N ASP A 5 0.15 12.92 27.95
CA ASP A 5 -0.35 13.76 29.06
C ASP A 5 -1.73 13.30 29.55
N ARG A 6 -2.42 12.45 28.77
CA ARG A 6 -3.72 11.84 29.08
C ARG A 6 -3.62 10.33 29.33
N GLY A 7 -2.41 9.85 29.62
CA GLY A 7 -2.16 8.47 30.05
C GLY A 7 -2.16 7.44 28.93
N LEU A 8 -2.03 7.85 27.66
CA LEU A 8 -1.84 6.92 26.53
C LEU A 8 -0.37 6.93 26.09
N PRO A 9 0.46 5.98 26.57
CA PRO A 9 1.84 5.89 26.12
C PRO A 9 1.91 5.49 24.66
N LEU A 10 2.86 6.09 23.94
CA LEU A 10 3.05 5.89 22.51
C LEU A 10 4.39 5.20 22.24
N LYS A 11 4.44 4.47 21.13
CA LYS A 11 5.68 3.91 20.57
C LYS A 11 5.86 4.38 19.14
N THR A 12 7.11 4.59 18.74
CA THR A 12 7.46 4.93 17.35
C THR A 12 8.08 3.71 16.67
N GLU A 13 7.47 3.28 15.58
CA GLU A 13 7.96 2.21 14.73
C GLU A 13 8.73 2.74 13.51
N ARG A 14 9.27 1.79 12.71
CA ARG A 14 9.91 2.09 11.43
C ARG A 14 9.04 3.00 10.56
N GLY A 15 9.68 3.97 9.91
CA GLY A 15 9.00 4.97 9.10
C GLY A 15 8.40 6.13 9.90
N ARG A 16 8.78 6.31 11.17
CA ARG A 16 8.24 7.34 12.09
C ARG A 16 6.73 7.19 12.32
N ARG A 17 6.23 5.96 12.24
CA ARG A 17 4.82 5.66 12.49
C ARG A 17 4.60 5.56 13.99
N VAL A 18 3.66 6.33 14.52
CA VAL A 18 3.39 6.38 15.96
C VAL A 18 2.14 5.56 16.25
N PHE A 19 2.24 4.67 17.21
CA PHE A 19 1.17 3.77 17.63
C PHE A 19 0.97 3.86 19.15
N PRO A 20 -0.23 3.56 19.66
CA PRO A 20 -0.38 3.30 21.08
C PRO A 20 0.48 2.10 21.47
N GLN A 21 1.13 2.15 22.64
CA GLN A 21 2.00 1.07 23.09
C GLN A 21 1.25 -0.27 23.21
N SER A 22 -0.07 -0.21 23.45
CA SER A 22 -0.99 -1.35 23.54
C SER A 22 -1.35 -2.00 22.20
N ASP A 23 -0.97 -1.41 21.06
CA ASP A 23 -1.42 -1.81 19.72
C ASP A 23 -2.95 -1.79 19.51
N ASN A 24 -3.69 -1.10 20.39
CA ASN A 24 -5.15 -1.03 20.32
C ASN A 24 -5.65 0.36 19.88
N ALA A 25 -6.30 0.43 18.73
CA ALA A 25 -6.90 1.67 18.23
C ALA A 25 -8.03 2.20 19.13
N GLY A 26 -8.70 1.32 19.88
CA GLY A 26 -9.75 1.68 20.84
C GLY A 26 -9.25 2.61 21.94
N ASP A 27 -7.98 2.50 22.34
CA ASP A 27 -7.41 3.36 23.39
C ASP A 27 -7.29 4.82 22.93
N VAL A 28 -6.96 5.03 21.65
CA VAL A 28 -6.95 6.37 21.03
C VAL A 28 -8.37 6.96 21.03
N VAL A 29 -9.37 6.16 20.64
CA VAL A 29 -10.78 6.57 20.65
C VAL A 29 -11.22 6.93 22.07
N ALA A 30 -10.91 6.09 23.06
CA ALA A 30 -11.29 6.31 24.45
C ALA A 30 -10.68 7.60 25.05
N VAL A 31 -9.43 7.96 24.69
CA VAL A 31 -8.84 9.24 25.11
C VAL A 31 -9.58 10.42 24.49
N LEU A 32 -9.88 10.36 23.19
CA LEU A 32 -10.57 11.44 22.49
C LEU A 32 -12.01 11.60 22.96
N THR A 33 -12.74 10.50 23.16
CA THR A 33 -14.11 10.52 23.67
C THR A 33 -14.18 11.12 25.07
N ARG A 34 -13.33 10.66 26.01
CA ARG A 34 -13.27 11.25 27.37
C ARG A 34 -12.93 12.74 27.35
N HIS A 35 -12.03 13.16 26.45
CA HIS A 35 -11.70 14.57 26.30
C HIS A 35 -12.88 15.38 25.74
N ALA A 36 -13.65 14.79 24.83
CA ALA A 36 -14.82 15.40 24.21
C ALA A 36 -16.05 15.43 25.14
N GLU A 37 -16.22 14.45 26.04
CA GLU A 37 -17.28 14.41 27.06
C GLU A 37 -17.24 15.61 28.01
N MET A 38 -16.07 16.25 28.16
CA MET A 38 -15.94 17.51 28.90
C MET A 38 -16.64 18.69 28.20
N ALA A 39 -17.02 18.52 26.93
CA ALA A 39 -17.81 19.48 26.18
C ALA A 39 -19.26 18.96 26.06
N ASN A 40 -20.23 19.85 26.26
CA ASN A 40 -21.66 19.55 26.09
C ASN A 40 -22.02 19.39 24.60
N ILE A 41 -21.56 18.32 23.95
CA ILE A 41 -21.72 18.06 22.52
C ILE A 41 -23.09 17.43 22.23
N ASP A 42 -23.85 18.03 21.32
CA ASP A 42 -25.08 17.43 20.78
C ASP A 42 -24.75 16.58 19.54
N HIS A 43 -25.00 15.27 19.63
CA HIS A 43 -24.71 14.32 18.56
C HIS A 43 -25.94 14.12 17.66
N ARG A 44 -25.95 14.80 16.51
CA ARG A 44 -27.02 14.69 15.51
C ARG A 44 -26.46 14.43 14.13
N LYS A 45 -27.20 13.65 13.33
CA LYS A 45 -26.87 13.46 11.91
C LYS A 45 -27.37 14.66 11.11
N VAL A 46 -26.43 15.38 10.51
CA VAL A 46 -26.69 16.42 9.52
C VAL A 46 -26.91 15.78 8.15
N VAL A 47 -27.94 16.22 7.43
CA VAL A 47 -28.25 15.76 6.07
C VAL A 47 -28.13 16.87 5.04
N ASP A 48 -28.15 18.14 5.46
CA ASP A 48 -27.96 19.27 4.56
C ASP A 48 -27.38 20.50 5.25
N VAL A 49 -26.76 21.38 4.47
CA VAL A 49 -26.14 22.63 4.91
C VAL A 49 -26.41 23.76 3.92
N ASP A 50 -26.89 24.89 4.43
CA ASP A 50 -27.08 26.13 3.67
C ASP A 50 -26.42 27.33 4.36
N LYS A 51 -26.16 28.40 3.60
CA LYS A 51 -25.71 29.70 4.13
C LYS A 51 -26.79 30.76 3.91
N THR A 52 -27.22 31.39 5.00
CA THR A 52 -28.19 32.50 4.98
C THR A 52 -27.59 33.75 5.62
N LYS A 53 -28.38 34.83 5.70
CA LYS A 53 -28.02 36.06 6.42
C LYS A 53 -27.85 35.82 7.93
N GLU A 54 -28.51 34.81 8.49
CA GLU A 54 -28.50 34.51 9.93
C GLU A 54 -27.33 33.61 10.34
N GLY A 55 -26.74 32.86 9.40
CA GLY A 55 -25.65 31.95 9.69
C GLY A 55 -25.60 30.76 8.74
N PHE A 56 -24.98 29.68 9.21
CA PHE A 56 -25.06 28.37 8.59
C PHE A 56 -26.28 27.63 9.12
N VAL A 57 -27.16 27.19 8.24
CA VAL A 57 -28.35 26.42 8.59
C VAL A 57 -28.06 24.95 8.36
N LEU A 58 -28.10 24.16 9.43
CA LEU A 58 -27.97 22.70 9.37
C LEU A 58 -29.36 22.08 9.36
N THR A 59 -29.65 21.25 8.36
CA THR A 59 -30.83 20.38 8.35
C THR A 59 -30.45 19.02 8.92
N LEU A 60 -31.16 18.58 9.96
CA LEU A 60 -30.92 17.31 10.63
C LEU A 60 -31.73 16.17 10.00
N GLN A 61 -31.40 14.93 10.35
CA GLN A 61 -32.09 13.75 9.81
C GLN A 61 -33.60 13.72 10.10
N ASP A 62 -34.03 14.31 11.23
CA ASP A 62 -35.44 14.48 11.60
C ASP A 62 -36.12 15.68 10.91
N ARG A 63 -35.43 16.33 9.97
CA ARG A 63 -35.86 17.53 9.23
C ARG A 63 -35.91 18.82 10.06
N SER A 64 -35.56 18.78 11.34
CA SER A 64 -35.38 20.01 12.11
C SER A 64 -34.18 20.81 11.59
N GLN A 65 -34.22 22.12 11.80
CA GLN A 65 -33.16 23.04 11.39
C GLN A 65 -32.54 23.73 12.60
N ARG A 66 -31.23 23.96 12.53
CA ARG A 66 -30.47 24.70 13.55
C ARG A 66 -29.50 25.67 12.88
N VAL A 67 -29.36 26.86 13.47
CA VAL A 67 -28.52 27.94 12.92
C VAL A 67 -27.25 28.11 13.77
N PHE A 68 -26.11 28.25 13.10
CA PHE A 68 -24.80 28.45 13.74
C PHE A 68 -24.00 29.55 13.05
N ASN A 69 -23.20 30.31 13.81
CA ASN A 69 -22.33 31.35 13.23
C ASN A 69 -21.06 30.78 12.59
N CYS A 70 -20.61 29.60 13.02
CA CYS A 70 -19.42 28.92 12.55
C CYS A 70 -19.76 27.48 12.14
N LEU A 71 -19.13 27.01 11.07
CA LEU A 71 -19.26 25.65 10.56
C LEU A 71 -17.88 25.04 10.31
N LEU A 72 -17.63 23.87 10.89
CA LEU A 72 -16.46 23.04 10.60
C LEU A 72 -16.91 21.78 9.87
N LEU A 73 -16.44 21.60 8.63
CA LEU A 73 -16.67 20.36 7.88
C LEU A 73 -15.55 19.35 8.17
N ALA A 74 -15.85 18.35 8.99
CA ALA A 74 -14.94 17.26 9.37
C ALA A 74 -15.50 15.87 9.00
N THR A 75 -16.19 15.76 7.86
CA THR A 75 -16.96 14.56 7.44
C THR A 75 -16.11 13.42 6.86
N GLY A 76 -14.79 13.58 6.80
CA GLY A 76 -13.90 12.63 6.13
C GLY A 76 -14.05 12.61 4.60
N GLY A 77 -13.54 11.55 3.98
CA GLY A 77 -13.55 11.36 2.52
C GLY A 77 -14.64 10.40 2.02
N MET A 78 -14.31 9.61 1.00
CA MET A 78 -15.20 8.59 0.40
C MET A 78 -14.70 7.15 0.59
N SER A 79 -13.56 6.95 1.26
CA SER A 79 -13.06 5.61 1.55
C SER A 79 -13.87 4.97 2.68
N TYR A 80 -14.03 3.65 2.64
CA TYR A 80 -14.75 2.87 3.66
C TYR A 80 -16.15 3.45 4.01
N PRO A 81 -17.10 3.58 3.05
CA PRO A 81 -18.40 4.24 3.30
C PRO A 81 -19.26 3.59 4.40
N LYS A 82 -18.97 2.33 4.77
CA LYS A 82 -19.59 1.64 5.91
C LYS A 82 -19.21 2.27 7.26
N THR A 83 -18.10 3.00 7.37
CA THR A 83 -17.68 3.73 8.57
C THR A 83 -18.25 5.15 8.64
N GLY A 84 -19.06 5.58 7.66
CA GLY A 84 -19.74 6.88 7.64
C GLY A 84 -19.17 7.89 6.65
N SER A 85 -17.94 7.69 6.14
CA SER A 85 -17.29 8.54 5.13
C SER A 85 -17.86 8.31 3.73
N ARG A 86 -18.99 8.98 3.44
CA ARG A 86 -19.75 8.83 2.19
C ARG A 86 -19.53 9.95 1.18
N GLY A 87 -18.77 10.97 1.55
CA GLY A 87 -18.53 12.15 0.72
C GLY A 87 -19.55 13.27 0.87
N ASP A 88 -20.42 13.23 1.88
CA ASP A 88 -21.46 14.24 2.12
C ASP A 88 -20.87 15.67 2.20
N GLY A 89 -19.71 15.82 2.84
CA GLY A 89 -19.03 17.11 2.96
C GLY A 89 -18.56 17.72 1.64
N TYR A 90 -18.34 16.93 0.59
CA TYR A 90 -18.05 17.48 -0.74
C TYR A 90 -19.28 18.20 -1.31
N GLY A 91 -20.47 17.60 -1.14
CA GLY A 91 -21.74 18.22 -1.53
C GLY A 91 -22.02 19.49 -0.73
N PHE A 92 -21.78 19.46 0.59
CA PHE A 92 -21.90 20.66 1.44
C PHE A 92 -20.95 21.76 1.00
N ALA A 93 -19.69 21.45 0.73
CA ALA A 93 -18.71 22.43 0.26
C ALA A 93 -19.12 23.06 -1.07
N GLN A 94 -19.63 22.28 -2.03
CA GLN A 94 -20.12 22.78 -3.31
C GLN A 94 -21.32 23.72 -3.15
N LYS A 95 -22.28 23.39 -2.28
CA LYS A 95 -23.42 24.28 -1.95
C LYS A 95 -22.96 25.60 -1.34
N LEU A 96 -21.89 25.55 -0.55
CA LEU A 96 -21.24 26.72 0.02
C LEU A 96 -20.28 27.41 -0.96
N VAL A 97 -20.41 27.15 -2.27
CA VAL A 97 -19.69 27.81 -3.38
C VAL A 97 -18.19 27.50 -3.42
N HIS A 98 -17.74 26.42 -2.76
CA HIS A 98 -16.37 25.94 -2.89
C HIS A 98 -16.19 25.05 -4.12
N THR A 99 -15.04 25.15 -4.77
CA THR A 99 -14.61 24.21 -5.81
C THR A 99 -14.16 22.90 -5.17
N VAL A 100 -14.76 21.79 -5.59
CA VAL A 100 -14.32 20.45 -5.20
C VAL A 100 -13.50 19.82 -6.31
N ILE A 101 -12.26 19.45 -6.00
CA ILE A 101 -11.42 18.63 -6.88
C ILE A 101 -11.94 17.20 -6.83
N SER A 102 -12.20 16.60 -7.99
CA SER A 102 -12.74 15.24 -8.09
C SER A 102 -11.89 14.24 -7.28
N PRO A 103 -12.46 13.59 -6.24
CA PRO A 103 -11.72 12.70 -5.39
C PRO A 103 -11.28 11.47 -6.17
N LYS A 104 -10.03 11.06 -5.98
CA LYS A 104 -9.46 9.83 -6.55
C LYS A 104 -9.03 8.91 -5.41
N ALA A 105 -9.19 7.61 -5.62
CA ALA A 105 -8.67 6.62 -4.69
C ALA A 105 -7.17 6.83 -4.48
N SER A 106 -6.68 6.70 -3.26
CA SER A 106 -5.28 6.85 -2.87
C SER A 106 -4.97 5.85 -1.75
N LEU A 107 -3.71 5.45 -1.61
CA LEU A 107 -3.29 4.41 -0.67
C LEU A 107 -4.10 3.11 -0.87
N VAL A 108 -4.20 2.66 -2.12
CA VAL A 108 -4.93 1.46 -2.52
C VAL A 108 -3.99 0.38 -3.06
N PRO A 109 -4.34 -0.90 -2.94
CA PRO A 109 -3.65 -1.97 -3.65
C PRO A 109 -3.65 -1.74 -5.16
N LEU A 110 -2.68 -2.34 -5.85
CA LEU A 110 -2.62 -2.33 -7.31
C LEU A 110 -3.00 -3.71 -7.85
N TYR A 111 -3.90 -3.71 -8.83
CA TYR A 111 -4.27 -4.91 -9.56
C TYR A 111 -3.19 -5.29 -10.57
N CYS A 112 -2.85 -6.57 -10.63
CA CYS A 112 -1.92 -7.10 -11.64
C CYS A 112 -2.71 -7.88 -12.69
N LYS A 113 -2.35 -7.71 -13.96
CA LYS A 113 -2.99 -8.43 -15.08
C LYS A 113 -2.54 -9.89 -15.10
N GLU A 114 -1.32 -10.13 -14.65
CA GLU A 114 -0.63 -11.41 -14.59
C GLU A 114 -1.17 -12.28 -13.45
N LYS A 115 -1.21 -13.59 -13.68
CA LYS A 115 -1.66 -14.58 -12.67
C LYS A 115 -0.58 -14.93 -11.64
N ASP A 116 0.63 -14.40 -11.79
CA ASP A 116 1.75 -14.72 -10.90
C ASP A 116 1.50 -14.24 -9.46
N CYS A 117 0.85 -13.09 -9.28
CA CYS A 117 0.54 -12.56 -7.96
C CYS A 117 -0.37 -13.49 -7.16
N SER A 118 -1.39 -14.07 -7.78
CA SER A 118 -2.34 -14.95 -7.07
C SER A 118 -1.67 -16.24 -6.58
N ARG A 119 -0.66 -16.74 -7.33
CA ARG A 119 0.18 -17.89 -6.93
C ARG A 119 1.09 -17.61 -5.75
N MET A 120 1.35 -16.33 -5.46
CA MET A 120 2.19 -15.87 -4.36
C MET A 120 1.38 -15.19 -3.23
N THR A 121 0.05 -15.32 -3.23
CA THR A 121 -0.83 -14.68 -2.25
C THR A 121 -0.35 -14.87 -0.81
N GLY A 122 -0.27 -13.77 -0.06
CA GLY A 122 0.18 -13.76 1.34
C GLY A 122 1.70 -13.68 1.51
N LEU A 123 2.50 -13.87 0.46
CA LEU A 123 3.93 -13.66 0.53
C LEU A 123 4.23 -12.17 0.73
N SER A 124 4.84 -11.86 1.88
CA SER A 124 5.37 -10.53 2.19
C SER A 124 6.86 -10.46 1.84
N LEU A 125 7.23 -9.44 1.09
CA LEU A 125 8.61 -9.11 0.73
C LEU A 125 9.08 -7.93 1.57
N LYS A 126 10.25 -8.08 2.19
CA LYS A 126 10.88 -7.05 3.02
C LYS A 126 12.16 -6.56 2.38
N ASN A 127 12.42 -5.25 2.53
CA ASN A 127 13.63 -4.59 2.04
C ASN A 127 13.86 -4.72 0.53
N VAL A 128 12.78 -4.79 -0.25
CA VAL A 128 12.78 -4.79 -1.71
C VAL A 128 12.62 -3.37 -2.25
N THR A 129 13.01 -3.15 -3.50
CA THR A 129 12.74 -1.88 -4.19
C THR A 129 11.63 -2.08 -5.21
N LEU A 130 10.68 -1.15 -5.23
CA LEU A 130 9.59 -1.11 -6.20
C LEU A 130 9.81 0.08 -7.13
N THR A 131 9.87 -0.21 -8.41
CA THR A 131 9.88 0.78 -9.48
C THR A 131 8.57 0.69 -10.23
N VAL A 132 7.88 1.81 -10.43
CA VAL A 132 6.70 1.88 -11.31
C VAL A 132 7.06 2.74 -12.51
N ALA A 133 6.90 2.18 -13.71
CA ALA A 133 7.15 2.85 -14.97
C ALA A 133 5.84 3.02 -15.76
N ASP A 134 5.71 4.16 -16.43
CA ASP A 134 4.60 4.43 -17.34
C ASP A 134 4.99 4.01 -18.75
N GLU A 135 4.06 3.46 -19.55
CA GLU A 135 4.38 2.93 -20.88
C GLU A 135 5.00 3.98 -21.82
N LYS A 136 4.70 5.26 -21.60
CA LYS A 136 5.16 6.39 -22.43
C LYS A 136 6.41 7.10 -21.90
N GLY A 137 6.92 6.74 -20.72
CA GLY A 137 7.95 7.50 -20.01
C GLY A 137 9.31 6.79 -19.94
N LYS A 138 10.39 7.52 -20.23
CA LYS A 138 11.77 7.04 -19.97
C LYS A 138 12.14 7.01 -18.48
N LYS A 139 11.38 7.68 -17.61
CA LYS A 139 11.66 7.81 -16.17
C LYS A 139 10.59 7.11 -15.33
N PRO A 140 10.97 6.42 -14.25
CA PRO A 140 10.00 5.82 -13.34
C PRO A 140 9.16 6.92 -12.67
N VAL A 141 7.86 6.66 -12.51
CA VAL A 141 6.92 7.54 -11.79
C VAL A 141 6.97 7.30 -10.28
N TYR A 142 7.57 6.20 -9.85
CA TYR A 142 7.80 5.87 -8.46
C TYR A 142 9.04 4.98 -8.31
N PHE A 143 9.81 5.22 -7.26
CA PHE A 143 10.96 4.42 -6.86
C PHE A 143 11.15 4.54 -5.35
N GLU A 144 10.95 3.44 -4.63
CA GLU A 144 11.20 3.43 -3.18
C GLU A 144 11.61 2.02 -2.72
N ARG A 145 12.30 1.94 -1.59
CA ARG A 145 12.66 0.69 -0.91
C ARG A 145 11.81 0.51 0.33
N GLY A 146 11.24 -0.67 0.50
CA GLY A 146 10.37 -0.94 1.63
C GLY A 146 9.81 -2.34 1.66
N GLU A 147 8.54 -2.44 2.05
CA GLU A 147 7.83 -3.69 2.27
C GLU A 147 6.57 -3.72 1.41
N MET A 148 6.32 -4.86 0.79
CA MET A 148 5.14 -5.12 -0.03
C MET A 148 4.68 -6.56 0.16
N LEU A 149 3.48 -6.87 -0.32
CA LEU A 149 2.95 -8.22 -0.30
C LEU A 149 2.14 -8.52 -1.55
N PHE A 150 2.09 -9.79 -1.92
CA PHE A 150 1.22 -10.29 -2.97
C PHE A 150 -0.16 -10.62 -2.42
N THR A 151 -1.18 -10.28 -3.19
CA THR A 151 -2.59 -10.57 -2.93
C THR A 151 -3.16 -11.46 -4.02
N HIS A 152 -4.35 -11.99 -3.80
CA HIS A 152 -5.09 -12.80 -4.77
C HIS A 152 -5.36 -12.10 -6.11
N VAL A 153 -5.27 -10.76 -6.18
CA VAL A 153 -5.60 -9.95 -7.36
C VAL A 153 -4.48 -9.00 -7.80
N GLY A 154 -3.32 -9.02 -7.13
CA GLY A 154 -2.21 -8.11 -7.44
C GLY A 154 -1.28 -7.90 -6.25
N ILE A 155 -0.86 -6.66 -6.00
CA ILE A 155 0.12 -6.30 -4.98
C ILE A 155 -0.42 -5.26 -4.00
N SER A 156 0.09 -5.28 -2.77
CA SER A 156 -0.28 -4.37 -1.68
C SER A 156 0.91 -4.15 -0.73
N GLY A 157 0.65 -3.62 0.46
CA GLY A 157 1.65 -3.27 1.47
C GLY A 157 2.19 -1.84 1.31
N PRO A 158 2.89 -1.32 2.34
CA PRO A 158 3.21 0.11 2.45
C PRO A 158 3.80 0.73 1.18
N LEU A 159 4.74 0.02 0.56
CA LEU A 159 5.42 0.45 -0.65
C LEU A 159 4.48 0.63 -1.84
N VAL A 160 3.50 -0.27 -2.00
CA VAL A 160 2.51 -0.22 -3.08
C VAL A 160 1.46 0.85 -2.80
N LEU A 161 1.02 0.97 -1.54
CA LEU A 161 0.05 2.00 -1.15
C LEU A 161 0.63 3.40 -1.39
N SER A 162 1.87 3.65 -0.98
CA SER A 162 2.61 4.90 -1.27
C SER A 162 2.71 5.16 -2.77
N ALA A 163 3.10 4.15 -3.56
CA ALA A 163 3.13 4.27 -5.02
C ALA A 163 1.78 4.71 -5.58
N SER A 164 0.68 4.04 -5.16
CA SER A 164 -0.67 4.31 -5.65
C SER A 164 -1.16 5.74 -5.42
N ALA A 165 -0.62 6.44 -4.41
CA ALA A 165 -0.96 7.84 -4.11
C ALA A 165 -0.35 8.82 -5.12
N LEU A 166 0.76 8.44 -5.76
CA LEU A 166 1.51 9.28 -6.70
C LEU A 166 1.14 9.01 -8.17
N LEU A 167 0.41 7.93 -8.45
CA LEU A 167 -0.07 7.61 -9.79
C LEU A 167 -1.21 8.56 -10.21
N ARG A 168 -0.89 9.52 -11.09
CA ARG A 168 -1.82 10.55 -11.58
C ARG A 168 -2.93 10.01 -12.48
N ASP A 169 -2.56 9.12 -13.39
CA ASP A 169 -3.47 8.40 -14.28
C ASP A 169 -3.49 6.92 -13.88
N LYS A 170 -4.64 6.45 -13.42
CA LYS A 170 -4.84 5.04 -13.03
C LYS A 170 -5.53 4.21 -14.10
N SER A 171 -5.92 4.84 -15.22
CA SER A 171 -6.60 4.17 -16.33
C SER A 171 -5.62 3.46 -17.26
N LEU A 172 -4.40 3.98 -17.38
CA LEU A 172 -3.35 3.38 -18.19
C LEU A 172 -2.58 2.29 -17.43
N PRO A 173 -2.31 1.13 -18.07
CA PRO A 173 -1.46 0.10 -17.51
C PRO A 173 -0.06 0.65 -17.22
N LYS A 174 0.56 0.10 -16.18
CA LYS A 174 1.92 0.44 -15.74
C LYS A 174 2.70 -0.83 -15.55
N THR A 175 4.00 -0.76 -15.82
CA THR A 175 4.90 -1.85 -15.51
C THR A 175 5.50 -1.62 -14.13
N VAL A 176 5.40 -2.64 -13.30
CA VAL A 176 6.03 -2.67 -11.99
C VAL A 176 7.29 -3.51 -12.10
N TYR A 177 8.37 -3.08 -11.46
CA TYR A 177 9.59 -3.88 -11.32
C TYR A 177 9.93 -3.99 -9.84
N ILE A 178 10.17 -5.22 -9.39
CA ILE A 178 10.55 -5.54 -8.02
C ILE A 178 12.01 -6.00 -8.04
N ASP A 179 12.88 -5.22 -7.39
CA ASP A 179 14.24 -5.65 -7.08
C ASP A 179 14.21 -6.38 -5.74
N LEU A 180 14.38 -7.71 -5.80
CA LEU A 180 14.34 -8.59 -4.63
C LEU A 180 15.62 -8.50 -3.80
N LYS A 181 16.70 -7.94 -4.36
CA LYS A 181 18.02 -7.87 -3.74
C LYS A 181 18.64 -6.49 -4.00
N PRO A 182 18.03 -5.39 -3.53
CA PRO A 182 18.47 -4.04 -3.88
C PRO A 182 19.82 -3.65 -3.29
N ALA A 183 20.26 -4.35 -2.23
CA ALA A 183 21.57 -4.15 -1.63
C ALA A 183 22.71 -4.86 -2.37
N LEU A 184 22.41 -5.67 -3.39
CA LEU A 184 23.40 -6.48 -4.11
C LEU A 184 23.50 -6.03 -5.58
N THR A 185 24.72 -5.94 -6.08
CA THR A 185 24.97 -5.74 -7.51
C THR A 185 24.69 -7.04 -8.29
N PRO A 186 24.43 -6.97 -9.60
CA PRO A 186 24.26 -8.16 -10.44
C PRO A 186 25.43 -9.14 -10.33
N GLU A 187 26.67 -8.64 -10.21
CA GLU A 187 27.87 -9.45 -10.06
C GLU A 187 27.85 -10.25 -8.75
N VAL A 188 27.50 -9.58 -7.65
CA VAL A 188 27.40 -10.23 -6.33
C VAL A 188 26.28 -11.27 -6.30
N ILE A 189 25.14 -10.98 -6.95
CA ILE A 189 24.05 -11.96 -7.09
C ILE A 189 24.52 -13.17 -7.90
N ASN A 190 25.19 -12.94 -9.03
CA ASN A 190 25.72 -14.02 -9.86
C ASN A 190 26.70 -14.91 -9.08
N GLN A 191 27.61 -14.31 -8.30
CA GLN A 191 28.52 -15.06 -7.43
C GLN A 191 27.77 -15.85 -6.34
N ARG A 192 26.72 -15.26 -5.77
CA ARG A 192 25.87 -15.95 -4.80
C ARG A 192 25.15 -17.15 -5.40
N ILE A 193 24.61 -17.03 -6.61
CA ILE A 193 23.95 -18.14 -7.31
C ILE A 193 24.97 -19.26 -7.59
N LEU A 194 26.18 -18.92 -8.06
CA LEU A 194 27.24 -19.91 -8.29
C LEU A 194 27.56 -20.69 -7.01
N LYS A 195 27.75 -19.99 -5.89
CA LYS A 195 28.00 -20.64 -4.58
C LYS A 195 26.86 -21.55 -4.15
N ASP A 196 25.61 -21.10 -4.31
CA ASP A 196 24.44 -21.91 -3.97
C ASP A 196 24.32 -23.13 -4.91
N PHE A 197 24.75 -23.01 -6.18
CA PHE A 197 24.76 -24.10 -7.16
C PHE A 197 25.85 -25.15 -6.90
N GLU A 198 27.04 -24.75 -6.44
CA GLU A 198 28.12 -25.67 -6.06
C GLU A 198 27.67 -26.66 -4.98
N SER A 199 26.83 -26.22 -4.05
CA SER A 199 26.27 -27.08 -2.99
C SER A 199 25.11 -27.96 -3.47
N ASN A 200 24.65 -27.81 -4.71
CA ASN A 200 23.45 -28.44 -5.25
C ASN A 200 23.65 -29.03 -6.67
N LEU A 201 24.88 -29.30 -7.10
CA LEU A 201 25.24 -29.66 -8.49
C LEU A 201 24.34 -30.73 -9.15
N ASN A 202 24.02 -31.80 -8.42
CA ASN A 202 23.21 -32.92 -8.94
C ASN A 202 21.71 -32.81 -8.63
N ARG A 203 21.29 -31.73 -7.96
CA ARG A 203 19.88 -31.46 -7.68
C ARG A 203 19.20 -30.81 -8.89
N ASP A 204 17.88 -30.91 -8.87
CA ASP A 204 17.02 -30.23 -9.83
C ASP A 204 17.05 -28.72 -9.58
N PHE A 205 17.07 -27.93 -10.67
CA PHE A 205 17.12 -26.47 -10.61
C PHE A 205 16.06 -25.88 -9.66
N THR A 206 14.81 -26.35 -9.72
CA THR A 206 13.73 -25.89 -8.83
C THR A 206 14.08 -26.03 -7.33
N ASN A 207 14.82 -27.08 -6.96
CA ASN A 207 15.19 -27.36 -5.57
C ASN A 207 16.42 -26.56 -5.10
N SER A 208 17.17 -25.96 -6.04
CA SER A 208 18.38 -25.17 -5.75
C SER A 208 18.10 -23.73 -5.30
N LEU A 209 16.88 -23.22 -5.53
CA LEU A 209 16.53 -21.81 -5.32
C LEU A 209 16.08 -21.46 -3.89
N SER A 210 15.96 -22.46 -3.01
CA SER A 210 15.44 -22.29 -1.64
C SER A 210 16.28 -21.36 -0.75
N GLY A 211 17.59 -21.25 -1.02
CA GLY A 211 18.47 -20.30 -0.33
C GLY A 211 18.37 -18.86 -0.85
N LEU A 212 17.79 -18.66 -2.03
CA LEU A 212 17.73 -17.37 -2.72
C LEU A 212 16.35 -16.70 -2.60
N LEU A 213 15.28 -17.51 -2.67
CA LEU A 213 13.91 -17.08 -2.83
C LEU A 213 12.97 -17.70 -1.79
N PRO A 214 11.91 -16.98 -1.38
CA PRO A 214 10.81 -17.57 -0.62
C PRO A 214 10.16 -18.73 -1.39
N LYS A 215 9.75 -19.79 -0.67
CA LYS A 215 9.17 -21.01 -1.27
C LYS A 215 8.03 -20.72 -2.26
N ALA A 216 7.13 -19.79 -1.92
CA ALA A 216 5.99 -19.44 -2.78
C ALA A 216 6.40 -18.81 -4.13
N MET A 217 7.57 -18.18 -4.20
CA MET A 217 8.07 -17.49 -5.39
C MET A 217 8.87 -18.40 -6.32
N ILE A 218 9.38 -19.54 -5.81
CA ILE A 218 10.22 -20.47 -6.57
C ILE A 218 9.50 -20.98 -7.84
N PRO A 219 8.26 -21.51 -7.80
CA PRO A 219 7.60 -22.01 -9.00
C PRO A 219 7.42 -20.94 -10.07
N VAL A 220 7.11 -19.71 -9.64
CA VAL A 220 6.93 -18.56 -10.54
C VAL A 220 8.26 -18.18 -11.19
N VAL A 221 9.35 -18.07 -10.42
CA VAL A 221 10.66 -17.71 -10.97
C VAL A 221 11.21 -18.80 -11.90
N VAL A 222 11.01 -20.08 -11.57
CA VAL A 222 11.41 -21.19 -12.45
C VAL A 222 10.70 -21.08 -13.80
N GLU A 223 9.39 -20.88 -13.80
CA GLU A 223 8.60 -20.72 -15.02
C GLU A 223 9.04 -19.47 -15.82
N ARG A 224 9.19 -18.32 -15.16
CA ARG A 224 9.63 -17.06 -15.78
C ARG A 224 11.07 -17.11 -16.29
N SER A 225 11.90 -18.00 -15.75
CA SER A 225 13.29 -18.18 -16.22
C SER A 225 13.40 -18.94 -17.54
N GLY A 226 12.36 -19.70 -17.93
CA GLY A 226 12.39 -20.59 -19.09
C GLY A 226 13.28 -21.84 -18.90
N ILE A 227 13.88 -22.02 -17.72
CA ILE A 227 14.76 -23.16 -17.42
C ILE A 227 13.89 -24.36 -17.05
N PHE A 228 14.16 -25.52 -17.66
CA PHE A 228 13.44 -26.75 -17.33
C PHE A 228 13.57 -27.08 -15.83
N PRO A 229 12.47 -27.26 -15.07
CA PRO A 229 12.51 -27.36 -13.61
C PRO A 229 13.40 -28.46 -13.05
N ARG A 230 13.50 -29.60 -13.76
CA ARG A 230 14.31 -30.77 -13.38
C ARG A 230 15.69 -30.79 -14.05
N LYS A 231 16.08 -29.73 -14.75
CA LYS A 231 17.43 -29.58 -15.27
C LYS A 231 18.41 -29.62 -14.11
N LYS A 232 19.49 -30.38 -14.26
CA LYS A 232 20.51 -30.51 -13.21
C LYS A 232 21.31 -29.24 -13.12
N VAL A 233 21.58 -28.79 -11.90
CA VAL A 233 22.26 -27.52 -11.61
C VAL A 233 23.61 -27.41 -12.32
N ASN A 234 24.39 -28.49 -12.37
CA ASN A 234 25.67 -28.55 -13.07
C ASN A 234 25.57 -28.37 -14.60
N THR A 235 24.39 -28.49 -15.19
CA THR A 235 24.14 -28.26 -16.62
C THR A 235 23.57 -26.86 -16.92
N ILE A 236 23.36 -26.02 -15.90
CA ILE A 236 22.86 -24.66 -16.08
C ILE A 236 23.94 -23.79 -16.72
N THR A 237 23.59 -23.19 -17.86
CA THR A 237 24.47 -22.33 -18.64
C THR A 237 24.64 -20.95 -18.00
N ARG A 238 25.67 -20.22 -18.44
CA ARG A 238 25.89 -18.83 -18.04
C ARG A 238 24.71 -17.92 -18.40
N GLU A 239 24.11 -18.10 -19.57
CA GLU A 239 22.98 -17.27 -20.02
C GLU A 239 21.71 -17.55 -19.22
N GLU A 240 21.39 -18.82 -18.93
CA GLU A 240 20.29 -19.18 -18.03
C GLU A 240 20.49 -18.58 -16.64
N ARG A 241 21.71 -18.63 -16.09
CA ARG A 241 22.02 -18.01 -14.80
C ARG A 241 21.87 -16.48 -14.84
N LYS A 242 22.25 -15.82 -15.93
CA LYS A 242 22.02 -14.38 -16.12
C LYS A 242 20.51 -14.06 -16.13
N THR A 243 19.68 -14.89 -16.77
CA THR A 243 18.22 -14.73 -16.73
C THR A 243 17.70 -14.76 -15.29
N VAL A 244 18.17 -15.70 -14.47
CA VAL A 244 17.83 -15.74 -13.03
C VAL A 244 18.30 -14.47 -12.30
N CYS A 245 19.52 -13.98 -12.58
CA CYS A 245 20.01 -12.73 -11.99
C CYS A 245 19.10 -11.54 -12.35
N SER A 246 18.69 -11.43 -13.62
CA SER A 246 17.80 -10.37 -14.10
C SER A 246 16.44 -10.43 -13.41
N LEU A 247 15.86 -11.63 -13.26
CA LEU A 247 14.60 -11.82 -12.52
C LEU A 247 14.71 -11.42 -11.05
N LEU A 248 15.88 -11.61 -10.42
CA LEU A 248 16.08 -11.17 -9.03
C LEU A 248 16.22 -9.65 -8.89
N LYS A 249 16.71 -8.96 -9.92
CA LYS A 249 16.90 -7.50 -9.92
C LYS A 249 15.69 -6.71 -10.43
N ALA A 250 14.88 -7.31 -11.29
CA ALA A 250 13.77 -6.65 -11.96
C ALA A 250 12.65 -7.65 -12.27
N PHE A 251 12.05 -8.21 -11.22
CA PHE A 251 10.85 -9.04 -11.37
C PHE A 251 9.67 -8.15 -11.77
N SER A 252 9.17 -8.31 -13.00
CA SER A 252 8.02 -7.58 -13.53
C SER A 252 6.79 -8.45 -13.66
#